data_AF-A0A8D9A9V7-F1
#
_entry.id   AF-A0A8D9A9V7-F1
#
_cell.length_a   1.000
_cell.length_b   1.000
_cell.length_c   1.000
_cell.angle_alpha   90.00
_cell.angle_beta   90.00
_cell.angle_gamma   90.00
#
_symmetry.space_group_name_H-M   'P 1'
#
loop_
_entity.id
_entity.type
_entity.pdbx_description
1 polymer ?
#
loop_
_entity_poly.entity_id
_entity_poly.type
_entity_poly.pdbx_seq_one_letter_code
_entity_poly.pdbx_strand_id
1 'polypeptide(L)'
;MKDFGFARFLLPSDNSASLQGSPLYMAPEILAGAEYNASADLWSLGVLTYEALFGAAPYAGCTMSQLRAQALNPQPVNIPSNTITPHCHHFLSHLLQKDPAQRLTHDLLFSHPFPDLAHTPSRESYETAVCVVSCAVEQDSKGQHREALSSYCEALNYFVPLAYEEPDTSKRKELEEKIVEYKKRVEELRHSLISEQNVQEQHVTSSHVERSTSSHRVRLSQYAESRPNLKAGLEIGDSGDMYLVEGNYEAALDKLKSSLSILIPMCESEPGASAMKPLLAYQIQDWLSKAEHSQAIVDAARVRTEEGTAVNSKCTIQ
;
A
#
# COMPACT_ATOMS: atom_id res chain seq x y z
N MET A 1 -26.42 7.91 -7.56
CA MET A 1 -26.25 9.09 -8.44
C MET A 1 -27.63 9.65 -8.76
N LYS A 2 -27.90 10.92 -8.45
CA LYS A 2 -29.12 11.61 -8.88
C LYS A 2 -28.70 12.87 -9.62
N ASP A 3 -29.37 13.12 -10.74
CA ASP A 3 -29.17 14.24 -11.67
C ASP A 3 -27.99 14.08 -12.66
N PHE A 4 -28.32 13.61 -13.88
CA PHE A 4 -27.43 13.62 -15.04
C PHE A 4 -27.64 14.87 -15.92
N GLY A 5 -28.27 15.93 -15.41
CA GLY A 5 -28.58 17.15 -16.16
C GLY A 5 -27.37 17.88 -16.76
N PHE A 6 -26.16 17.53 -16.30
CA PHE A 6 -24.88 18.04 -16.81
C PHE A 6 -24.02 16.97 -17.50
N ALA A 7 -24.50 15.73 -17.61
CA ALA A 7 -23.75 14.63 -18.22
C ALA A 7 -23.61 14.86 -19.74
N ARG A 8 -22.41 14.58 -20.26
CA ARG A 8 -22.10 14.64 -21.69
C ARG A 8 -21.34 13.40 -22.11
N PHE A 9 -21.60 12.94 -23.33
CA PHE A 9 -20.73 11.96 -23.97
C PHE A 9 -19.44 12.66 -24.39
N LEU A 10 -18.31 12.18 -23.87
CA LEU A 10 -16.97 12.59 -24.29
C LEU A 10 -16.28 11.36 -24.86
N LEU A 11 -15.80 11.45 -26.09
CA LEU A 11 -14.82 10.50 -26.61
C LEU A 11 -13.45 10.80 -25.98
N PRO A 12 -12.50 9.84 -25.97
CA PRO A 12 -11.16 10.06 -25.41
C PRO A 12 -10.39 11.26 -26.03
N SER A 13 -10.80 11.70 -27.22
CA SER A 13 -10.25 12.85 -27.95
C SER A 13 -10.99 14.18 -27.68
N ASP A 14 -12.09 14.16 -26.95
CA ASP A 14 -12.98 15.30 -26.83
C ASP A 14 -12.57 16.22 -25.68
N ASN A 15 -12.50 17.52 -25.98
CA ASN A 15 -12.25 18.59 -25.04
C ASN A 15 -13.50 19.49 -24.94
N SER A 16 -13.93 19.84 -23.73
CA SER A 16 -15.10 20.70 -23.48
C SER A 16 -14.72 21.95 -22.70
N ALA A 17 -15.52 23.03 -22.82
CA ALA A 17 -15.22 24.36 -22.25
C ALA A 17 -16.38 24.99 -21.43
N SER A 18 -17.45 24.24 -21.11
CA SER A 18 -18.59 24.77 -20.35
C SER A 18 -18.38 24.68 -18.83
N LEU A 19 -18.48 25.82 -18.13
CA LEU A 19 -18.40 25.90 -16.66
C LEU A 19 -19.75 25.52 -16.03
N GLN A 20 -19.99 24.22 -15.80
CA GLN A 20 -21.20 23.71 -15.13
C GLN A 20 -20.82 22.72 -14.02
N GLY A 21 -21.46 22.81 -12.84
CA GLY A 21 -21.21 21.94 -11.68
C GLY A 21 -21.18 22.69 -10.34
N SER A 22 -20.93 21.95 -9.25
CA SER A 22 -20.69 22.53 -7.92
C SER A 22 -19.22 22.92 -7.78
N PRO A 23 -18.88 24.21 -7.64
CA PRO A 23 -17.49 24.72 -7.72
C PRO A 23 -16.49 24.00 -6.81
N LEU A 24 -16.91 23.59 -5.61
CA LEU A 24 -16.07 22.88 -4.64
C LEU A 24 -15.51 21.55 -5.16
N TYR A 25 -16.19 20.90 -6.11
CA TYR A 25 -15.81 19.60 -6.67
C TYR A 25 -15.21 19.73 -8.08
N MET A 26 -15.16 20.93 -8.65
CA MET A 26 -14.62 21.16 -9.99
C MET A 26 -13.10 21.00 -10.01
N ALA A 27 -12.60 20.40 -11.07
CA ALA A 27 -11.17 20.28 -11.32
C ALA A 27 -10.49 21.65 -11.55
N PRO A 28 -9.20 21.81 -11.21
CA PRO A 28 -8.48 23.07 -11.36
C PRO A 28 -8.52 23.62 -12.79
N GLU A 29 -8.42 22.76 -13.80
CA GLU A 29 -8.51 23.12 -15.21
C GLU A 29 -9.88 23.69 -15.60
N ILE A 30 -10.96 23.16 -15.04
CA ILE A 30 -12.32 23.71 -15.23
C ILE A 30 -12.43 25.07 -14.57
N LEU A 31 -11.91 25.21 -13.34
CA LEU A 31 -11.88 26.50 -12.63
C LEU A 31 -10.99 27.54 -13.33
N ALA A 32 -9.98 27.11 -14.10
CA ALA A 32 -9.17 27.97 -14.95
C ALA A 32 -9.94 28.47 -16.19
N GLY A 33 -11.02 27.80 -16.57
CA GLY A 33 -11.69 27.99 -17.87
C GLY A 33 -10.94 27.36 -19.03
N ALA A 34 -10.08 26.37 -18.75
CA ALA A 34 -9.38 25.60 -19.77
C ALA A 34 -10.26 24.48 -20.32
N GLU A 35 -9.82 23.91 -21.44
CA GLU A 35 -10.40 22.67 -21.96
C GLU A 35 -10.20 21.52 -20.95
N TYR A 36 -11.23 20.69 -20.78
CA TYR A 36 -11.20 19.54 -19.88
C TYR A 36 -11.66 18.26 -20.58
N ASN A 37 -11.22 17.12 -20.05
CA ASN A 37 -11.57 15.77 -20.48
C ASN A 37 -12.14 14.95 -19.31
N ALA A 38 -12.36 13.64 -19.52
CA ALA A 38 -12.92 12.75 -18.52
C ALA A 38 -12.11 12.64 -17.21
N SER A 39 -10.84 13.05 -17.19
CA SER A 39 -10.04 13.05 -15.95
C SER A 39 -10.53 14.08 -14.93
N ALA A 40 -11.34 15.06 -15.33
CA ALA A 40 -11.98 16.00 -14.42
C ALA A 40 -12.92 15.30 -13.42
N ASP A 41 -13.60 14.23 -13.84
CA ASP A 41 -14.45 13.43 -12.95
C ASP A 41 -13.63 12.71 -11.87
N LEU A 42 -12.38 12.35 -12.17
CA LEU A 42 -11.45 11.72 -11.23
C LEU A 42 -11.00 12.69 -10.14
N TRP A 43 -10.85 13.98 -10.47
CA TRP A 43 -10.64 15.01 -9.46
C TRP A 43 -11.86 15.13 -8.54
N SER A 44 -13.07 15.20 -9.11
CA SER A 44 -14.30 15.29 -8.33
C SER A 44 -14.47 14.08 -7.40
N LEU A 45 -14.12 12.88 -7.88
CA LEU A 45 -14.06 11.67 -7.05
C LEU A 45 -13.04 11.80 -5.92
N GLY A 46 -11.86 12.35 -6.19
CA GLY A 46 -10.85 12.65 -5.16
C GLY A 46 -11.38 13.59 -4.09
N VAL A 47 -12.06 14.67 -4.48
CA VAL A 47 -12.66 15.63 -3.52
C VAL A 47 -13.74 14.96 -2.68
N LEU A 48 -14.62 14.16 -3.28
CA LEU A 48 -15.64 13.39 -2.56
C LEU A 48 -15.03 12.37 -1.59
N THR A 49 -13.98 11.67 -2.02
CA THR A 49 -13.26 10.71 -1.18
C THR A 49 -12.60 11.40 0.01
N TYR A 50 -11.98 12.56 -0.22
CA TYR A 50 -11.42 13.41 0.84
C TYR A 50 -12.52 13.81 1.83
N GLU A 51 -13.65 14.32 1.33
CA GLU A 51 -14.76 14.74 2.19
C GLU A 51 -15.34 13.59 3.01
N ALA A 52 -15.46 12.38 2.43
CA ALA A 52 -15.92 11.21 3.16
C ALA A 52 -14.96 10.79 4.29
N LEU A 53 -13.65 10.98 4.10
CA LEU A 53 -12.63 10.62 5.08
C LEU A 53 -12.45 11.66 6.18
N PHE A 54 -12.54 12.95 5.84
CA PHE A 54 -12.19 14.05 6.74
C PHE A 54 -13.39 14.93 7.14
N GLY A 55 -14.59 14.63 6.62
CA GLY A 55 -15.85 15.31 6.96
C GLY A 55 -16.09 16.64 6.24
N ALA A 56 -15.12 17.16 5.50
CA ALA A 56 -15.24 18.38 4.70
C ALA A 56 -14.33 18.31 3.47
N ALA A 57 -14.75 18.92 2.35
CA ALA A 57 -13.91 19.05 1.16
C ALA A 57 -12.61 19.84 1.43
N PRO A 58 -11.52 19.63 0.65
CA PRO A 58 -10.21 20.24 0.92
C PRO A 58 -10.21 21.77 1.03
N TYR A 59 -11.11 22.43 0.29
CA TYR A 59 -11.23 23.89 0.21
C TYR A 59 -12.60 24.39 0.70
N ALA A 60 -13.25 23.63 1.57
CA ALA A 60 -14.51 24.05 2.19
C ALA A 60 -14.38 25.42 2.90
N GLY A 61 -15.43 26.23 2.84
CA GLY A 61 -15.45 27.57 3.46
C GLY A 61 -14.73 28.67 2.67
N CYS A 62 -14.06 28.35 1.56
CA CYS A 62 -13.45 29.36 0.68
C CYS A 62 -14.53 30.12 -0.12
N THR A 63 -14.32 31.42 -0.31
CA THR A 63 -15.01 32.20 -1.36
C THR A 63 -14.61 31.69 -2.74
N MET A 64 -15.40 31.99 -3.78
CA MET A 64 -15.10 31.57 -5.16
C MET A 64 -13.69 31.99 -5.62
N SER A 65 -13.28 33.22 -5.31
CA SER A 65 -11.95 33.72 -5.65
C SER A 65 -10.82 32.99 -4.91
N GLN A 66 -11.04 32.67 -3.63
CA GLN A 66 -10.09 31.89 -2.83
C GLN A 66 -10.00 30.44 -3.30
N LEU A 67 -11.14 29.82 -3.62
CA LEU A 67 -11.21 28.46 -4.16
C LEU A 67 -10.41 28.37 -5.46
N ARG A 68 -10.62 29.30 -6.40
CA ARG A 68 -9.85 29.37 -7.65
C ARG A 68 -8.37 29.56 -7.39
N ALA A 69 -7.99 30.46 -6.48
CA ALA A 69 -6.59 30.68 -6.12
C ALA A 69 -5.94 29.43 -5.51
N GLN A 70 -6.63 28.71 -4.63
CA GLN A 70 -6.13 27.48 -4.00
C GLN A 70 -6.05 26.31 -4.96
N ALA A 71 -7.05 26.13 -5.82
CA ALA A 71 -7.08 25.09 -6.83
C ALA A 71 -5.94 25.26 -7.86
N LEU A 72 -5.65 26.49 -8.27
CA LEU A 72 -4.60 26.81 -9.25
C LEU A 72 -3.20 26.97 -8.64
N ASN A 73 -3.08 27.00 -7.32
CA ASN A 73 -1.78 27.01 -6.64
C ASN A 73 -0.99 25.72 -6.99
N PRO A 74 0.30 25.76 -7.31
CA PRO A 74 1.07 24.53 -7.59
C PRO A 74 1.25 23.62 -6.36
N GLN A 75 1.03 24.12 -5.14
CA GLN A 75 1.14 23.30 -3.92
C GLN A 75 0.11 22.16 -3.92
N PRO A 76 0.52 20.93 -3.54
CA PRO A 76 -0.38 19.78 -3.49
C PRO A 76 -1.49 19.99 -2.47
N VAL A 77 -2.59 19.25 -2.63
CA VAL A 77 -3.64 19.22 -1.62
C VAL A 77 -3.06 18.64 -0.33
N ASN A 78 -3.31 19.30 0.80
CA ASN A 78 -2.88 18.79 2.10
C ASN A 78 -3.73 17.58 2.49
N ILE A 79 -3.11 16.40 2.54
CA ILE A 79 -3.77 15.15 2.94
C ILE A 79 -3.11 14.68 4.25
N PRO A 80 -3.85 14.62 5.37
CA PRO A 80 -3.32 14.06 6.61
C PRO A 80 -2.91 12.59 6.44
N SER A 81 -1.62 12.28 6.57
CA SER A 81 -1.09 10.94 6.32
C SER A 81 -1.18 9.99 7.52
N ASN A 82 -1.36 10.51 8.73
CA ASN A 82 -1.37 9.72 9.97
C ASN A 82 -2.75 9.13 10.32
N THR A 83 -3.81 9.46 9.57
CA THR A 83 -5.19 9.05 9.87
C THR A 83 -5.74 8.04 8.86
N ILE A 84 -5.02 7.75 7.78
CA ILE A 84 -5.47 6.87 6.70
C ILE A 84 -4.38 5.85 6.34
N THR A 85 -4.78 4.74 5.72
CA THR A 85 -3.83 3.70 5.30
C THR A 85 -2.93 4.21 4.16
N PRO A 86 -1.72 3.64 3.98
CA PRO A 86 -0.83 4.02 2.88
C PRO A 86 -1.48 3.89 1.49
N HIS A 87 -2.28 2.83 1.27
CA HIS A 87 -3.03 2.66 0.02
C HIS A 87 -4.09 3.75 -0.17
N CYS A 88 -4.81 4.14 0.88
CA CYS A 88 -5.78 5.23 0.82
C CYS A 88 -5.09 6.56 0.49
N HIS A 89 -3.99 6.88 1.18
CA HIS A 89 -3.23 8.09 0.94
C HIS A 89 -2.70 8.16 -0.50
N HIS A 90 -2.14 7.06 -0.99
CA HIS A 90 -1.67 6.94 -2.37
C HIS A 90 -2.80 7.15 -3.38
N PHE A 91 -3.95 6.50 -3.18
CA PHE A 91 -5.12 6.66 -4.05
C PHE A 91 -5.56 8.12 -4.13
N LEU A 92 -5.72 8.74 -2.95
CA LEU A 92 -6.24 10.10 -2.82
C LEU A 92 -5.26 11.14 -3.39
N SER A 93 -3.96 10.98 -3.15
CA SER A 93 -2.94 11.90 -3.66
C SER A 93 -2.82 11.86 -5.19
N HIS A 94 -3.09 10.71 -5.83
CA HIS A 94 -3.08 10.58 -7.28
C HIS A 94 -4.38 11.08 -7.94
N LEU A 95 -5.53 10.99 -7.27
CA LEU A 95 -6.77 11.61 -7.73
C LEU A 95 -6.73 13.15 -7.64
N LEU A 96 -6.11 13.67 -6.57
CA LEU A 96 -6.01 15.11 -6.30
C LEU A 96 -4.77 15.77 -6.92
N GLN A 97 -4.27 15.21 -8.03
CA GLN A 97 -3.25 15.85 -8.85
C GLN A 97 -3.86 17.00 -9.66
N LYS A 98 -3.23 18.16 -9.56
CA LYS A 98 -3.69 19.39 -10.21
C LYS A 98 -3.47 19.38 -11.71
N ASP A 99 -2.35 18.81 -12.15
CA ASP A 99 -2.09 18.53 -13.56
C ASP A 99 -2.91 17.29 -14.00
N PRO A 100 -3.85 17.43 -14.95
CA PRO A 100 -4.63 16.31 -15.48
C PRO A 100 -3.77 15.19 -16.06
N ALA A 101 -2.58 15.49 -16.58
CA ALA A 101 -1.68 14.50 -17.17
C ALA A 101 -0.96 13.64 -16.12
N GLN A 102 -0.84 14.13 -14.88
CA GLN A 102 -0.26 13.39 -13.75
C GLN A 102 -1.34 12.72 -12.89
N ARG A 103 -2.62 13.02 -13.16
CA ARG A 103 -3.76 12.47 -12.42
C ARG A 103 -3.92 10.99 -12.70
N LEU A 104 -4.36 10.25 -11.69
CA LEU A 104 -4.70 8.83 -11.82
C LEU A 104 -5.59 8.62 -13.04
N THR A 105 -5.31 7.59 -13.85
CA THR A 105 -6.15 7.23 -15.00
C THR A 105 -7.27 6.29 -14.59
N HIS A 106 -8.32 6.17 -15.41
CA HIS A 106 -9.42 5.25 -15.16
C HIS A 106 -8.96 3.80 -15.00
N ASP A 107 -8.07 3.31 -15.87
CA ASP A 107 -7.57 1.93 -15.82
C ASP A 107 -6.81 1.64 -14.51
N LEU A 108 -5.99 2.60 -14.07
CA LEU A 108 -5.22 2.50 -12.83
C LEU A 108 -6.14 2.64 -11.60
N LEU A 109 -7.21 3.43 -11.69
CA LEU A 109 -8.22 3.54 -10.64
C LEU A 109 -8.90 2.20 -10.38
N PHE A 110 -9.38 1.53 -11.43
CA PHE A 110 -10.09 0.25 -11.29
C PHE A 110 -9.19 -0.86 -10.74
N SER A 111 -7.89 -0.78 -11.02
CA SER A 111 -6.88 -1.74 -10.57
C SER A 111 -6.25 -1.35 -9.22
N HIS A 112 -6.66 -0.24 -8.61
CA HIS A 112 -6.01 0.27 -7.42
C HIS A 112 -6.37 -0.59 -6.18
N PRO A 113 -5.41 -0.94 -5.30
CA PRO A 113 -5.67 -1.79 -4.13
C PRO A 113 -6.62 -1.19 -3.08
N PHE A 114 -6.80 0.14 -3.08
CA PHE A 114 -7.65 0.83 -2.10
C PHE A 114 -9.15 0.56 -2.28
N PRO A 115 -9.76 0.82 -3.46
CA PRO A 115 -11.18 0.52 -3.66
C PRO A 115 -11.47 -0.98 -3.78
N ASP A 116 -10.47 -1.81 -4.10
CA ASP A 116 -10.56 -3.27 -4.21
C ASP A 116 -11.84 -3.76 -4.94
N LEU A 117 -12.04 -3.25 -6.15
CA LEU A 117 -13.27 -3.49 -6.90
C LEU A 117 -13.41 -4.95 -7.36
N ALA A 118 -12.29 -5.68 -7.46
CA ALA A 118 -12.29 -7.09 -7.84
C ALA A 118 -13.04 -7.97 -6.84
N HIS A 119 -12.90 -7.69 -5.54
CA HIS A 119 -13.54 -8.46 -4.46
C HIS A 119 -14.88 -7.87 -4.02
N THR A 120 -15.40 -6.86 -4.72
CA THR A 120 -16.70 -6.28 -4.38
C THR A 120 -17.80 -7.35 -4.50
N PRO A 121 -18.69 -7.48 -3.51
CA PRO A 121 -19.76 -8.47 -3.52
C PRO A 121 -20.67 -8.34 -4.75
N SER A 122 -20.66 -9.38 -5.58
CA SER A 122 -21.44 -9.49 -6.79
C SER A 122 -21.63 -10.97 -7.14
N ARG A 123 -22.51 -11.25 -8.09
CA ARG A 123 -22.69 -12.63 -8.58
C ARG A 123 -21.40 -13.18 -9.20
N GLU A 124 -20.70 -12.37 -9.98
CA GLU A 124 -19.46 -12.77 -10.64
C GLU A 124 -18.33 -13.02 -9.64
N SER A 125 -18.23 -12.20 -8.58
CA SER A 125 -17.24 -12.41 -7.53
C SER A 125 -17.54 -13.64 -6.69
N TYR A 126 -18.82 -14.00 -6.47
CA TYR A 126 -19.20 -15.28 -5.86
C TYR A 126 -18.83 -16.49 -6.75
N GLU A 127 -19.17 -16.46 -8.03
CA GLU A 127 -18.82 -17.52 -8.99
C GLU A 127 -17.29 -17.72 -9.06
N THR A 128 -16.54 -16.62 -9.04
CA THR A 128 -15.06 -16.62 -8.95
C THR A 128 -14.59 -17.23 -7.64
N ALA A 129 -15.14 -16.83 -6.49
CA ALA A 129 -14.79 -17.38 -5.17
C ALA A 129 -14.93 -18.91 -5.12
N VAL A 130 -16.06 -19.42 -5.64
CA VAL A 130 -16.35 -20.86 -5.72
C VAL A 130 -15.37 -21.58 -6.64
N CYS A 131 -15.02 -20.98 -7.79
CA CYS A 131 -14.04 -21.55 -8.71
C CYS A 131 -12.63 -21.62 -8.07
N VAL A 132 -12.18 -20.52 -7.46
CA VAL A 132 -10.86 -20.42 -6.84
C VAL A 132 -10.72 -21.39 -5.67
N VAL A 133 -11.74 -21.51 -4.81
CA VAL A 133 -11.67 -22.45 -3.68
C VAL A 133 -11.74 -23.91 -4.13
N SER A 134 -12.49 -24.21 -5.20
CA SER A 134 -12.52 -25.56 -5.78
C SER A 134 -11.13 -25.95 -6.30
N CYS A 135 -10.44 -25.02 -6.97
CA CYS A 135 -9.05 -25.18 -7.39
C CYS A 135 -8.11 -25.36 -6.19
N ALA A 136 -8.29 -24.57 -5.12
CA ALA A 136 -7.50 -24.67 -3.90
C ALA A 136 -7.61 -26.07 -3.25
N VAL A 137 -8.82 -26.60 -3.12
CA VAL A 137 -9.08 -27.95 -2.59
C VAL A 137 -8.45 -29.03 -3.47
N GLU A 138 -8.51 -28.87 -4.80
CA GLU A 138 -7.90 -29.82 -5.72
C GLU A 138 -6.36 -29.80 -5.60
N GLN A 139 -5.74 -28.63 -5.53
CA GLN A 139 -4.29 -28.47 -5.34
C GLN A 139 -3.85 -29.06 -4.00
N ASP A 140 -4.61 -28.81 -2.94
CA ASP A 140 -4.37 -29.33 -1.60
C ASP A 140 -4.41 -30.87 -1.60
N SER A 141 -5.42 -31.46 -2.25
CA SER A 141 -5.53 -32.92 -2.39
C SER A 141 -4.37 -33.56 -3.18
N LYS A 142 -3.72 -32.79 -4.06
CA LYS A 142 -2.54 -33.20 -4.83
C LYS A 142 -1.22 -32.99 -4.08
N GLY A 143 -1.27 -32.47 -2.84
CA GLY A 143 -0.08 -32.14 -2.05
C GLY A 143 0.66 -30.88 -2.51
N GLN A 144 0.04 -30.05 -3.36
CA GLN A 144 0.60 -28.78 -3.83
C GLN A 144 0.34 -27.69 -2.80
N HIS A 145 0.96 -27.81 -1.62
CA HIS A 145 0.64 -26.99 -0.44
C HIS A 145 0.84 -25.48 -0.65
N ARG A 146 1.83 -25.08 -1.46
CA ARG A 146 2.13 -23.65 -1.72
C ARG A 146 1.08 -23.00 -2.62
N GLU A 147 0.73 -23.69 -3.71
CA GLU A 147 -0.30 -23.25 -4.66
C GLU A 147 -1.67 -23.25 -3.98
N ALA A 148 -1.98 -24.32 -3.24
CA ALA A 148 -3.22 -24.43 -2.46
C ALA A 148 -3.34 -23.27 -1.45
N LEU A 149 -2.26 -22.97 -0.70
CA LEU A 149 -2.23 -21.86 0.24
C LEU A 149 -2.55 -20.52 -0.44
N SER A 150 -1.93 -20.25 -1.59
CA SER A 150 -2.18 -19.04 -2.37
C SER A 150 -3.64 -18.96 -2.81
N SER A 151 -4.18 -20.05 -3.37
CA SER A 151 -5.56 -20.12 -3.85
C SER A 151 -6.58 -20.00 -2.71
N TYR A 152 -6.33 -20.57 -1.54
CA TYR A 152 -7.19 -20.38 -0.37
C TYR A 152 -7.18 -18.94 0.14
N CYS A 153 -6.02 -18.28 0.17
CA CYS A 153 -5.94 -16.87 0.56
C CYS A 153 -6.71 -15.98 -0.43
N GLU A 154 -6.58 -16.26 -1.73
CA GLU A 154 -7.33 -15.55 -2.77
C GLU A 154 -8.83 -15.77 -2.63
N ALA A 155 -9.30 -17.01 -2.46
CA ALA A 155 -10.71 -17.30 -2.24
C ALA A 155 -11.28 -16.54 -1.02
N LEU A 156 -10.50 -16.42 0.06
CA LEU A 156 -10.90 -15.70 1.26
C LEU A 156 -11.08 -14.19 1.02
N ASN A 157 -10.31 -13.58 0.11
CA ASN A 157 -10.49 -12.19 -0.28
C ASN A 157 -11.88 -11.95 -0.89
N TYR A 158 -12.45 -12.93 -1.60
CA TYR A 158 -13.81 -12.86 -2.13
C TYR A 158 -14.87 -13.21 -1.07
N PHE A 159 -14.70 -14.30 -0.32
CA PHE A 159 -15.73 -14.79 0.59
C PHE A 159 -16.02 -13.84 1.76
N VAL A 160 -15.00 -13.15 2.29
CA VAL A 160 -15.19 -12.25 3.45
C VAL A 160 -16.12 -11.08 3.15
N PRO A 161 -15.91 -10.29 2.07
CA PRO A 161 -16.87 -9.28 1.64
C PRO A 161 -18.26 -9.84 1.32
N LEU A 162 -18.33 -11.01 0.65
CA LEU A 162 -19.60 -11.66 0.30
C LEU A 162 -20.43 -12.00 1.54
N ALA A 163 -19.81 -12.53 2.60
CA ALA A 163 -20.51 -12.81 3.85
C ALA A 163 -20.97 -11.53 4.57
N TYR A 164 -20.15 -10.47 4.55
CA TYR A 164 -20.48 -9.20 5.21
C TYR A 164 -21.75 -8.55 4.62
N GLU A 165 -21.87 -8.54 3.29
CA GLU A 165 -22.99 -7.94 2.57
C GLU A 165 -24.20 -8.89 2.37
N GLU A 166 -24.09 -10.17 2.73
CA GLU A 166 -25.17 -11.15 2.52
C GLU A 166 -26.40 -10.84 3.40
N PRO A 167 -27.58 -10.52 2.84
CA PRO A 167 -28.74 -10.12 3.63
C PRO A 167 -29.42 -11.29 4.36
N ASP A 168 -29.31 -12.51 3.84
CA ASP A 168 -29.89 -13.71 4.43
C ASP A 168 -29.03 -14.23 5.59
N THR A 169 -29.61 -14.28 6.79
CA THR A 169 -28.89 -14.67 8.01
C THR A 169 -28.47 -16.13 8.03
N SER A 170 -29.21 -17.02 7.37
CA SER A 170 -28.86 -18.44 7.27
C SER A 170 -27.69 -18.62 6.31
N LYS A 171 -27.77 -18.03 5.11
CA LYS A 171 -26.68 -18.09 4.13
C LYS A 171 -25.40 -17.42 4.63
N ARG A 172 -25.54 -16.31 5.35
CA ARG A 172 -24.39 -15.64 5.98
C ARG A 172 -23.67 -16.57 6.94
N LYS A 173 -24.41 -17.27 7.81
CA LYS A 173 -23.81 -18.25 8.74
C LYS A 173 -23.10 -19.38 8.01
N GLU A 174 -23.72 -19.92 6.97
CA GLU A 174 -23.08 -20.96 6.14
C GLU A 174 -21.77 -20.47 5.50
N LEU A 175 -21.76 -19.23 5.00
CA LEU A 175 -20.55 -18.60 4.45
C LEU A 175 -19.49 -18.35 5.54
N GLU A 176 -19.88 -17.86 6.72
CA GLU A 176 -18.98 -17.63 7.85
C GLU A 176 -18.34 -18.93 8.35
N GLU A 177 -19.11 -20.01 8.44
CA GLU A 177 -18.60 -21.34 8.79
C GLU A 177 -17.56 -21.82 7.77
N LYS A 178 -17.82 -21.62 6.48
CA LYS A 178 -16.86 -21.94 5.41
C LYS A 178 -15.60 -21.07 5.46
N ILE A 179 -15.74 -19.78 5.75
CA ILE A 179 -14.59 -18.87 5.92
C ILE A 179 -13.72 -19.34 7.09
N VAL A 180 -14.30 -19.76 8.21
CA VAL A 180 -13.56 -20.29 9.36
C VAL A 180 -12.83 -21.59 8.98
N GLU A 181 -13.50 -22.49 8.26
CA GLU A 181 -12.91 -23.73 7.73
C GLU A 181 -11.68 -23.44 6.86
N TYR A 182 -11.81 -22.54 5.88
CA TYR A 182 -10.72 -22.20 4.96
C TYR A 182 -9.57 -21.46 5.66
N LYS A 183 -9.86 -20.54 6.60
CA LYS A 183 -8.83 -19.86 7.40
C LYS A 183 -8.02 -20.86 8.23
N LYS A 184 -8.69 -21.82 8.87
CA LYS A 184 -8.02 -22.89 9.61
C LYS A 184 -7.12 -23.71 8.68
N ARG A 185 -7.60 -24.06 7.48
CA ARG A 185 -6.79 -24.82 6.52
C ARG A 185 -5.57 -24.04 6.05
N VAL A 186 -5.71 -22.73 5.82
CA VAL A 186 -4.59 -21.82 5.52
C VAL A 186 -3.53 -21.83 6.62
N GLU A 187 -3.93 -21.81 7.89
CA GLU A 187 -3.01 -21.89 9.03
C GLU A 187 -2.28 -23.24 9.09
N GLU A 188 -3.00 -24.35 8.90
CA GLU A 188 -2.43 -25.69 8.82
C GLU A 188 -1.38 -25.79 7.70
N LEU A 189 -1.71 -25.34 6.48
CA LEU A 189 -0.79 -25.36 5.35
C LEU A 189 0.45 -24.48 5.59
N ARG A 190 0.28 -23.31 6.23
CA ARG A 190 1.42 -22.47 6.64
C ARG A 190 2.35 -23.20 7.60
N HIS A 191 1.79 -23.88 8.61
CA HIS A 191 2.58 -24.66 9.56
C HIS A 191 3.30 -25.84 8.88
N SER A 192 2.63 -26.55 7.97
CA SER A 192 3.24 -27.62 7.18
C SER A 192 4.40 -27.10 6.34
N LEU A 193 4.25 -25.98 5.63
CA LEU A 193 5.32 -25.38 4.82
C LEU A 193 6.50 -24.89 5.67
N ILE A 194 6.24 -24.28 6.84
CA ILE A 194 7.30 -23.87 7.78
C ILE A 194 8.03 -25.11 8.33
N SER A 195 7.30 -26.19 8.60
CA SER A 195 7.90 -27.45 9.07
C SER A 195 8.73 -28.15 7.99
N GLU A 196 8.27 -28.13 6.72
CA GLU A 196 9.02 -28.63 5.56
C GLU A 196 10.31 -27.83 5.35
N GLN A 197 10.25 -26.50 5.49
CA GLN A 197 11.43 -25.62 5.44
C GLN A 197 12.43 -25.93 6.57
N ASN A 198 11.95 -26.12 7.81
CA ASN A 198 12.82 -26.49 8.94
C ASN A 198 13.48 -27.88 8.79
N VAL A 199 12.81 -28.84 8.12
CA VAL A 199 13.38 -30.17 7.83
C VAL A 199 14.41 -30.11 6.70
N GLN A 200 14.22 -29.25 5.70
CA GLN A 200 15.21 -28.98 4.66
C GLN A 200 16.42 -28.18 5.17
N GLU A 201 16.24 -27.30 6.16
CA GLU A 201 17.33 -26.54 6.82
C GLU A 201 18.27 -27.42 7.66
N GLN A 202 17.84 -28.59 8.15
CA GLN A 202 18.74 -29.54 8.82
C GLN A 202 19.62 -30.36 7.85
N HIS A 203 19.28 -30.40 6.56
CA HIS A 203 20.02 -31.15 5.55
C HIS A 203 20.83 -30.26 4.58
N VAL A 204 20.64 -28.94 4.63
CA VAL A 204 21.34 -27.96 3.79
C VAL A 204 21.87 -26.83 4.68
N THR A 205 22.94 -27.11 5.43
CA THR A 205 23.80 -26.06 5.98
C THR A 205 24.59 -25.40 4.84
N SER A 206 23.92 -24.57 4.04
CA SER A 206 24.51 -23.44 3.29
C SER A 206 23.47 -22.84 2.35
N SER A 207 23.24 -21.54 2.53
CA SER A 207 22.63 -20.57 1.61
C SER A 207 21.10 -20.39 1.57
N HIS A 208 20.74 -19.15 1.88
CA HIS A 208 19.51 -18.39 1.63
C HIS A 208 18.25 -18.65 2.46
N VAL A 209 18.13 -17.79 3.48
CA VAL A 209 16.92 -17.37 4.18
C VAL A 209 15.98 -16.66 3.19
N GLU A 210 14.79 -17.22 2.95
CA GLU A 210 13.67 -16.49 2.33
C GLU A 210 12.47 -16.52 3.27
N ARG A 211 12.19 -15.38 3.92
CA ARG A 211 11.00 -15.14 4.74
C ARG A 211 10.24 -13.94 4.17
N SER A 212 8.96 -14.16 3.87
CA SER A 212 7.89 -13.20 3.55
C SER A 212 8.32 -11.77 3.16
N THR A 213 8.70 -11.61 1.91
CA THR A 213 9.00 -10.32 1.29
C THR A 213 7.79 -9.83 0.50
N SER A 214 7.45 -8.53 0.62
CA SER A 214 6.39 -7.89 -0.19
C SER A 214 6.62 -8.15 -1.69
N SER A 215 5.56 -8.20 -2.51
CA SER A 215 5.65 -8.53 -3.95
C SER A 215 6.72 -7.71 -4.71
N HIS A 216 7.02 -6.48 -4.30
CA HIS A 216 8.09 -5.66 -4.90
C HIS A 216 9.51 -6.03 -4.44
N ARG A 217 9.70 -6.55 -3.22
CA ARG A 217 11.00 -7.00 -2.69
C ARG A 217 11.51 -8.23 -3.44
N VAL A 218 10.62 -9.20 -3.70
CA VAL A 218 10.96 -10.40 -4.48
C VAL A 218 11.47 -10.01 -5.87
N ARG A 219 10.82 -9.03 -6.51
CA ARG A 219 11.22 -8.51 -7.83
C ARG A 219 12.56 -7.79 -7.78
N LEU A 220 12.84 -7.03 -6.72
CA LEU A 220 14.14 -6.38 -6.51
C LEU A 220 15.25 -7.40 -6.27
N SER A 221 15.01 -8.43 -5.46
CA SER A 221 15.97 -9.50 -5.20
C SER A 221 16.31 -10.28 -6.46
N GLN A 222 15.31 -10.66 -7.25
CA GLN A 222 15.51 -11.32 -8.55
C GLN A 222 16.31 -10.46 -9.53
N TYR A 223 16.01 -9.16 -9.59
CA TYR A 223 16.75 -8.21 -10.43
C TYR A 223 18.21 -8.02 -9.95
N ALA A 224 18.45 -8.12 -8.65
CA ALA A 224 19.76 -7.97 -8.04
C ALA A 224 20.66 -9.21 -8.17
N GLU A 225 20.15 -10.38 -8.57
CA GLU A 225 20.93 -11.62 -8.71
C GLU A 225 22.15 -11.46 -9.63
N SER A 226 22.02 -10.64 -10.69
CA SER A 226 23.10 -10.34 -11.63
C SER A 226 23.99 -9.15 -11.24
N ARG A 227 23.74 -8.54 -10.06
CA ARG A 227 24.35 -7.28 -9.61
C ARG A 227 24.82 -7.39 -8.16
N PRO A 228 26.07 -7.82 -7.92
CA PRO A 228 26.54 -8.20 -6.59
C PRO A 228 26.44 -7.07 -5.55
N ASN A 229 26.72 -5.83 -5.95
CA ASN A 229 26.66 -4.70 -5.01
C ASN A 229 25.21 -4.30 -4.66
N LEU A 230 24.27 -4.43 -5.62
CA LEU A 230 22.85 -4.18 -5.37
C LEU A 230 22.29 -5.27 -4.45
N LYS A 231 22.64 -6.52 -4.71
CA LYS A 231 22.27 -7.67 -3.87
C LYS A 231 22.79 -7.50 -2.44
N ALA A 232 24.07 -7.16 -2.28
CA ALA A 232 24.66 -6.91 -0.97
C ALA A 232 23.95 -5.78 -0.22
N GLY A 233 23.62 -4.67 -0.90
CA GLY A 233 22.87 -3.57 -0.30
C GLY A 233 21.48 -4.00 0.19
N LEU A 234 20.77 -4.81 -0.60
CA LEU A 234 19.45 -5.33 -0.22
C LEU A 234 19.53 -6.30 0.96
N GLU A 235 20.46 -7.25 0.95
CA GLU A 235 20.65 -8.23 2.05
C GLU A 235 21.00 -7.55 3.37
N ILE A 236 21.84 -6.51 3.34
CA ILE A 236 22.18 -5.72 4.54
C ILE A 236 20.94 -5.02 5.08
N GLY A 237 20.08 -4.48 4.21
CA GLY A 237 18.85 -3.80 4.63
C GLY A 237 17.81 -4.77 5.18
N ASP A 238 17.69 -5.96 4.59
CA ASP A 238 16.79 -7.02 5.08
C ASP A 238 17.24 -7.52 6.46
N SER A 239 18.55 -7.60 6.70
CA SER A 239 19.09 -7.83 8.04
C SER A 239 18.72 -6.71 9.01
N GLY A 240 18.64 -5.46 8.56
CA GLY A 240 18.15 -4.34 9.35
C GLY A 240 16.68 -4.49 9.74
N ASP A 241 15.82 -4.87 8.79
CA ASP A 241 14.40 -5.16 9.04
C ASP A 241 14.22 -6.30 10.06
N MET A 242 15.08 -7.32 10.01
CA MET A 242 15.07 -8.42 10.99
C MET A 242 15.35 -7.92 12.41
N TYR A 243 16.36 -7.06 12.59
CA TYR A 243 16.67 -6.46 13.90
C TYR A 243 15.54 -5.55 14.42
N LEU A 244 14.77 -4.90 13.55
CA LEU A 244 13.58 -4.13 13.96
C LEU A 244 12.51 -5.03 14.59
N VAL A 245 12.27 -6.20 14.00
CA VAL A 245 11.30 -7.18 14.53
C VAL A 245 11.76 -7.73 15.89
N GLU A 246 13.07 -7.92 16.07
CA GLU A 246 13.67 -8.32 17.34
C GLU A 246 13.68 -7.19 18.39
N GLY A 247 13.34 -5.95 18.01
CA GLY A 247 13.39 -4.79 18.89
C GLY A 247 14.80 -4.26 19.16
N ASN A 248 15.81 -4.73 18.42
CA ASN A 248 17.19 -4.27 18.52
C ASN A 248 17.42 -3.06 17.60
N TYR A 249 16.92 -1.90 18.02
CA TYR A 249 16.94 -0.67 17.21
C TYR A 249 18.34 -0.14 16.89
N GLU A 250 19.34 -0.42 17.73
CA GLU A 250 20.72 0.03 17.52
C GLU A 250 21.40 -0.77 16.40
N ALA A 251 21.30 -2.10 16.43
CA ALA A 251 21.78 -2.96 15.36
C ALA A 251 20.99 -2.74 14.06
N ALA A 252 19.67 -2.55 14.16
CA ALA A 252 18.83 -2.23 13.00
C ALA A 252 19.27 -0.94 12.31
N LEU A 253 19.52 0.12 13.10
CA LEU A 253 19.95 1.42 12.58
C LEU A 253 21.31 1.34 11.85
N ASP A 254 22.28 0.60 12.38
CA ASP A 254 23.59 0.41 11.75
C ASP A 254 23.48 -0.32 10.40
N LYS A 255 22.67 -1.39 10.36
CA LYS A 255 22.41 -2.15 9.13
C LYS A 255 21.66 -1.32 8.09
N LEU A 256 20.61 -0.59 8.49
CA LEU A 256 19.86 0.26 7.57
C LEU A 256 20.74 1.38 6.99
N LYS A 257 21.57 2.04 7.80
CA LYS A 257 22.53 3.05 7.32
C LYS A 257 23.54 2.47 6.32
N SER A 258 24.08 1.28 6.63
CA SER A 258 25.02 0.58 5.76
C SER A 258 24.39 0.21 4.41
N SER A 259 23.15 -0.31 4.44
CA SER A 259 22.37 -0.62 3.23
C SER A 259 22.12 0.63 2.37
N LEU A 260 21.63 1.71 2.98
CA LEU A 260 21.30 2.96 2.28
C LEU A 260 22.53 3.60 1.62
N SER A 261 23.71 3.51 2.27
CA SER A 261 24.97 4.02 1.70
C SER A 261 25.36 3.34 0.38
N ILE A 262 24.92 2.09 0.19
CA ILE A 262 25.17 1.29 -1.00
C ILE A 262 24.10 1.56 -2.06
N LEU A 263 22.83 1.65 -1.65
CA LEU A 263 21.69 1.65 -2.57
C LEU A 263 21.38 3.02 -3.17
N ILE A 264 21.59 4.12 -2.44
CA ILE A 264 21.33 5.47 -2.93
C ILE A 264 22.15 5.78 -4.20
N PRO A 265 23.49 5.57 -4.24
CA PRO A 265 24.28 5.80 -5.46
C PRO A 265 23.89 4.88 -6.62
N MET A 266 23.40 3.67 -6.33
CA MET A 266 22.94 2.72 -7.36
C MET A 266 21.62 3.15 -8.00
N CYS A 267 20.70 3.70 -7.20
CA CYS A 267 19.46 4.24 -7.70
C CYS A 267 19.69 5.47 -8.61
N GLU A 268 20.66 6.30 -8.27
CA GLU A 268 21.03 7.47 -9.08
C GLU A 268 21.67 7.09 -10.41
N SER A 269 22.51 6.04 -10.41
CA SER A 269 23.17 5.52 -11.62
C SER A 269 22.29 4.62 -12.49
N GLU A 270 21.09 4.25 -12.03
CA GLU A 270 20.12 3.51 -12.85
C GLU A 270 19.56 4.37 -14.01
N PRO A 271 19.49 3.82 -15.24
CA PRO A 271 18.85 4.49 -16.37
C PRO A 271 17.39 4.87 -16.05
N GLY A 272 16.97 6.07 -16.41
CA GLY A 272 15.60 6.57 -16.13
C GLY A 272 14.47 5.73 -16.75
N ALA A 273 14.75 4.92 -17.76
CA ALA A 273 13.81 3.99 -18.40
C ALA A 273 13.75 2.59 -17.73
N SER A 274 14.54 2.35 -16.68
CA SER A 274 14.51 1.09 -15.92
C SER A 274 13.21 0.99 -15.12
N ALA A 275 12.41 -0.04 -15.38
CA ALA A 275 11.22 -0.35 -14.59
C ALA A 275 11.53 -0.66 -13.11
N MET A 276 12.81 -0.86 -12.76
CA MET A 276 13.28 -1.19 -11.41
C MET A 276 13.69 0.04 -10.59
N LYS A 277 13.99 1.17 -11.25
CA LYS A 277 14.29 2.44 -10.58
C LYS A 277 13.19 2.90 -9.61
N PRO A 278 11.88 2.87 -9.96
CA PRO A 278 10.83 3.25 -9.01
C PRO A 278 10.70 2.26 -7.84
N LEU A 279 10.94 0.96 -8.07
CA LEU A 279 10.90 -0.05 -7.00
C LEU A 279 12.06 0.14 -6.02
N LEU A 280 13.26 0.41 -6.54
CA LEU A 280 14.44 0.66 -5.71
C LEU A 280 14.29 1.98 -4.93
N ALA A 281 13.74 3.02 -5.55
CA ALA A 281 13.44 4.29 -4.89
C ALA A 281 12.43 4.11 -3.73
N TYR A 282 11.37 3.33 -3.95
CA TYR A 282 10.41 2.98 -2.91
C TYR A 282 11.10 2.27 -1.73
N GLN A 283 11.95 1.28 -2.03
CA GLN A 283 12.66 0.52 -1.00
C GLN A 283 13.61 1.39 -0.17
N ILE A 284 14.33 2.29 -0.82
CA ILE A 284 15.20 3.27 -0.16
C ILE A 284 14.38 4.18 0.76
N GLN A 285 13.21 4.65 0.31
CA GLN A 285 12.35 5.51 1.11
C GLN A 285 11.78 4.79 2.35
N ASP A 286 11.36 3.53 2.20
CA ASP A 286 10.92 2.68 3.33
C ASP A 286 12.02 2.54 4.39
N TRP A 287 13.24 2.19 3.97
CA TRP A 287 14.37 2.04 4.90
C TRP A 287 14.87 3.35 5.51
N LEU A 288 14.78 4.48 4.78
CA LEU A 288 15.06 5.80 5.36
C LEU A 288 14.08 6.11 6.50
N SER A 289 12.79 5.92 6.29
CA SER A 289 11.76 6.16 7.31
C SER A 289 11.97 5.27 8.55
N LYS A 290 12.30 3.99 8.34
CA LYS A 290 12.62 3.05 9.44
C LYS A 290 13.91 3.43 10.19
N ALA A 291 14.93 3.92 9.49
CA ALA A 291 16.16 4.37 10.10
C ALA A 291 15.93 5.64 10.96
N GLU A 292 15.16 6.60 10.46
CA GLU A 292 14.76 7.80 11.21
C GLU A 292 13.98 7.43 12.48
N HIS A 293 13.02 6.52 12.36
CA HIS A 293 12.25 6.04 13.50
C HIS A 293 13.14 5.34 14.55
N SER A 294 14.04 4.47 14.10
CA SER A 294 14.99 3.76 14.97
C SER A 294 15.95 4.72 15.67
N GLN A 295 16.44 5.73 14.96
CA GLN A 295 17.28 6.79 15.51
C GLN A 295 16.56 7.53 16.63
N ALA A 296 15.30 7.93 16.43
CA ALA A 296 14.50 8.59 17.46
C ALA A 296 14.31 7.72 18.72
N ILE A 297 14.12 6.41 18.56
CA ILE A 297 14.01 5.46 19.68
C ILE A 297 15.32 5.34 20.44
N VAL A 298 16.45 5.20 19.73
CA VAL A 298 17.79 5.10 20.31
C VAL A 298 18.14 6.38 21.07
N ASP A 299 17.84 7.55 20.50
CA ASP A 299 18.10 8.84 21.16
C ASP A 299 17.24 9.02 22.41
N ALA A 300 15.96 8.64 22.36
CA ALA A 300 15.08 8.65 23.53
C ALA A 300 15.55 7.67 24.63
N ALA A 301 16.15 6.53 24.26
CA ALA A 301 16.74 5.60 25.22
C ALA A 301 17.99 6.18 25.89
N ARG A 302 18.85 6.88 25.14
CA ARG A 302 20.06 7.55 25.68
C ARG A 302 19.73 8.67 26.66
N VAL A 303 18.76 9.52 26.35
CA VAL A 303 18.32 10.60 27.25
C VAL A 303 17.81 10.04 28.59
N ARG A 304 17.04 8.94 28.56
CA ARG A 304 16.55 8.28 29.79
C ARG A 304 17.67 7.67 30.64
N THR A 305 18.71 7.13 30.02
CA THR A 305 19.88 6.62 30.77
C THR A 305 20.69 7.75 31.41
N GLU A 306 20.82 8.90 30.75
CA GLU A 306 21.53 10.06 31.29
C GLU A 306 20.78 10.69 32.47
N GLU A 307 19.45 10.84 32.37
CA GLU A 307 18.60 11.31 33.48
C GLU A 307 18.58 10.33 34.67
N GLY A 308 18.55 9.02 34.41
CA GLY A 308 18.63 8.00 35.46
C GLY A 308 19.96 8.01 36.22
N THR A 309 21.08 8.28 35.53
CA THR A 309 22.39 8.46 36.19
C THR A 309 22.50 9.76 36.98
N ALA A 310 21.82 10.84 36.55
CA ALA A 310 21.77 12.11 37.27
C ALA A 310 20.90 12.05 38.55
N VAL A 311 19.86 11.20 38.57
CA VAL A 311 19.04 10.97 39.77
C VAL A 311 19.76 10.07 40.78
N ASN A 312 20.46 9.02 40.33
CA ASN A 312 21.22 8.15 41.23
C ASN A 312 22.47 8.81 41.85
N SER A 313 23.04 9.84 41.22
CA SER A 313 24.16 10.61 41.78
C SER A 313 23.71 11.70 42.78
N LYS A 314 22.41 11.98 42.88
CA LYS A 314 21.84 12.85 43.94
C LYS A 314 21.26 12.07 45.13
N CYS A 315 21.15 10.74 45.04
CA CYS A 315 20.65 9.87 46.12
C CYS A 315 21.79 9.09 46.80
N THR A 316 22.89 9.77 47.09
CA THR A 316 23.88 9.31 48.07
C THR A 316 24.44 10.55 48.73
N ILE A 317 23.84 10.98 49.84
CA ILE A 317 24.47 11.67 50.98
C ILE A 317 23.38 11.87 52.05
N GLN A 318 23.71 11.38 53.24
CA GLN A 318 23.13 11.55 54.59
C GLN A 318 21.92 10.69 54.99
#